data_AF-A0A3A8KZT9-F1
#
_entry.id   AF-A0A3A8KZT9-F1
#
_cell.length_a   1.000
_cell.length_b   1.000
_cell.length_c   1.000
_cell.angle_alpha   90.00
_cell.angle_beta   90.00
_cell.angle_gamma   90.00
#
_symmetry.space_group_name_H-M   'P 1'
#
loop_
_entity.id
_entity.type
_entity.pdbx_description
1 polymer ?
#
loop_
_entity_poly.entity_id
_entity_poly.type
_entity_poly.pdbx_seq_one_letter_code
_entity_poly.pdbx_strand_id
1 'polypeptide(L)'
;MRGRQRVKTAVVELEPREEAAPASRPATAPPAPPVDVDPLYGVALLKTAFELKRRPDGSVDEVLSTVLARLRIDEGEFRAFLAQQGGLLAALGQKH
;
A
#
# COMPACT_ATOMS: atom_id res chain seq x y z
N MET A 1 48.40 10.59 -18.53
CA MET A 1 47.98 9.37 -17.80
C MET A 1 46.50 9.48 -17.47
N ARG A 2 45.76 8.35 -17.60
CA ARG A 2 44.36 8.11 -17.15
C ARG A 2 43.27 8.85 -17.94
N GLY A 3 42.20 8.23 -18.41
CA GLY A 3 41.72 6.86 -18.33
C GLY A 3 40.31 6.83 -18.91
N ARG A 4 40.12 6.16 -20.05
CA ARG A 4 38.84 5.94 -20.71
C ARG A 4 37.94 5.13 -19.77
N GLN A 5 36.94 5.76 -19.14
CA GLN A 5 35.99 5.07 -18.28
C GLN A 5 34.96 4.36 -19.16
N ARG A 6 35.15 3.04 -19.36
CA ARG A 6 34.13 2.17 -19.95
C ARG A 6 33.12 1.82 -18.86
N VAL A 7 31.87 2.22 -19.03
CA VAL A 7 30.75 1.78 -18.17
C VAL A 7 30.50 0.31 -18.47
N LYS A 8 30.79 -0.58 -17.51
CA LYS A 8 30.44 -2.00 -17.60
C LYS A 8 28.97 -2.16 -17.23
N THR A 9 28.11 -2.28 -18.23
CA THR A 9 26.79 -2.91 -18.08
C THR A 9 27.02 -4.39 -17.83
N ALA A 10 26.91 -4.82 -16.57
CA ALA A 10 26.82 -6.24 -16.24
C ALA A 10 25.39 -6.69 -16.56
N VAL A 11 25.23 -7.43 -17.66
CA VAL A 11 24.03 -8.23 -17.91
C VAL A 11 24.09 -9.40 -16.93
N VAL A 12 23.18 -9.43 -15.96
CA VAL A 12 23.01 -10.60 -15.10
C VAL A 12 22.15 -11.59 -15.88
N GLU A 13 22.80 -12.62 -16.40
CA GLU A 13 22.17 -13.79 -17.00
C GLU A 13 21.45 -14.55 -15.87
N LEU A 14 20.13 -14.52 -15.86
CA LEU A 14 19.31 -15.27 -14.92
C LEU A 14 19.14 -16.69 -15.47
N GLU A 15 19.88 -17.63 -14.91
CA GLU A 15 19.68 -19.08 -15.11
C GLU A 15 18.22 -19.46 -14.79
N PRO A 16 17.56 -20.30 -15.62
CA PRO A 16 16.21 -20.77 -15.35
C PRO A 16 16.26 -21.71 -14.15
N ARG A 17 15.77 -21.23 -13.00
CA ARG A 17 15.59 -22.04 -11.80
C ARG A 17 14.62 -23.18 -12.13
N GLU A 18 15.13 -24.42 -12.05
CA GLU A 18 14.35 -25.64 -12.19
C GLU A 18 13.09 -25.60 -11.31
N GLU A 19 11.99 -25.95 -11.97
CA GLU A 19 10.62 -25.96 -11.49
C GLU A 19 10.47 -27.05 -10.41
N ALA A 20 10.59 -26.65 -9.14
CA ALA A 20 10.22 -27.52 -8.03
C ALA A 20 8.69 -27.63 -7.98
N ALA A 21 8.19 -28.85 -8.16
CA ALA A 21 6.77 -29.21 -8.13
C ALA A 21 6.01 -28.55 -6.97
N PRO A 22 4.80 -28.01 -7.18
CA PRO A 22 4.06 -27.33 -6.11
C PRO A 22 3.59 -28.36 -5.09
N ALA A 23 4.16 -28.31 -3.89
CA ALA A 23 3.56 -28.93 -2.72
C ALA A 23 2.14 -28.37 -2.55
N SER A 24 1.14 -29.25 -2.44
CA SER A 24 -0.27 -28.90 -2.26
C SER A 24 -0.44 -27.93 -1.09
N ARG A 25 -0.64 -26.66 -1.40
CA ARG A 25 -1.04 -25.66 -0.41
C ARG A 25 -2.48 -25.98 0.01
N PRO A 26 -2.81 -25.94 1.31
CA PRO A 26 -4.21 -26.00 1.71
C PRO A 26 -4.98 -24.88 0.99
N ALA A 27 -6.14 -25.21 0.45
CA ALA A 27 -6.99 -24.30 -0.30
C ALA A 27 -7.30 -23.08 0.58
N THR A 28 -6.52 -22.02 0.40
CA THR A 28 -6.86 -20.70 0.92
C THR A 28 -8.00 -20.19 0.06
N ALA A 29 -9.00 -19.59 0.70
CA ALA A 29 -10.14 -19.01 0.02
C ALA A 29 -9.67 -18.18 -1.19
N PRO A 30 -10.40 -18.21 -2.32
CA PRO A 30 -10.02 -17.45 -3.50
C PRO A 30 -9.76 -15.99 -3.11
N PRO A 31 -8.67 -15.38 -3.60
CA PRO A 31 -8.37 -13.99 -3.29
C PRO A 31 -9.58 -13.14 -3.65
N ALA A 32 -10.00 -12.27 -2.73
CA ALA A 32 -11.10 -11.35 -2.99
C ALA A 32 -10.82 -10.62 -4.31
N PRO A 33 -11.85 -10.39 -5.14
CA PRO A 33 -11.67 -9.67 -6.40
C PRO A 33 -10.99 -8.32 -6.10
N PRO A 34 -10.07 -7.86 -6.96
CA PRO A 34 -9.44 -6.56 -6.78
C PRO A 34 -10.54 -5.52 -6.73
N VAL A 35 -10.76 -4.96 -5.54
CA VAL A 35 -11.56 -3.76 -5.38
C VAL A 35 -10.86 -2.68 -6.18
N ASP A 36 -11.59 -2.01 -7.07
CA ASP A 36 -11.08 -0.86 -7.81
C ASP A 36 -10.94 0.29 -6.80
N VAL A 37 -9.80 0.32 -6.12
CA VAL A 37 -9.51 1.34 -5.09
C VAL A 37 -8.88 2.52 -5.80
N ASP A 38 -9.42 3.71 -5.56
CA ASP A 38 -8.79 4.95 -6.02
C ASP A 38 -7.33 5.00 -5.51
N PRO A 39 -6.33 5.08 -6.41
CA PRO A 39 -4.92 5.10 -6.03
C PRO A 39 -4.56 6.27 -5.10
N LEU A 40 -5.38 7.33 -5.05
CA LEU A 40 -5.18 8.46 -4.16
C LEU A 40 -5.47 8.14 -2.69
N TYR A 41 -6.14 7.03 -2.36
CA TYR A 41 -6.49 6.69 -0.98
C TYR A 41 -5.25 6.46 -0.11
N GLY A 42 -4.25 5.76 -0.65
CA GLY A 42 -2.96 5.61 0.04
C GLY A 42 -2.23 6.96 0.22
N VAL A 43 -2.34 7.86 -0.76
CA VAL A 43 -1.75 9.20 -0.69
C VAL A 43 -2.46 10.06 0.35
N ALA A 44 -3.79 9.95 0.46
CA ALA A 44 -4.58 10.64 1.48
C ALA A 44 -4.19 10.20 2.89
N LEU A 45 -4.03 8.90 3.13
CA LEU A 45 -3.54 8.36 4.41
C LEU A 45 -2.15 8.88 4.74
N LEU A 46 -1.23 8.83 3.78
CA LEU A 46 0.14 9.29 3.99
C LEU A 46 0.18 10.79 4.33
N LYS A 47 -0.55 11.63 3.59
CA LYS A 47 -0.63 13.08 3.85
C LYS A 47 -1.25 13.37 5.21
N THR A 48 -2.31 12.66 5.58
CA THR A 48 -2.95 12.77 6.90
C THR A 48 -1.94 12.46 8.01
N ALA A 49 -1.16 11.36 7.88
CA ALA A 49 -0.12 11.01 8.84
C ALA A 49 0.99 12.09 8.93
N PHE A 50 1.41 12.66 7.80
CA PHE A 50 2.40 13.76 7.80
C PHE A 50 1.88 15.01 8.50
N GLU A 51 0.61 15.39 8.28
CA GLU A 51 0.02 16.55 8.94
C GLU A 51 -0.14 16.34 10.45
N LEU A 52 -0.58 15.15 10.88
CA LEU A 52 -0.65 14.80 12.31
C LEU A 52 0.73 14.81 12.98
N LYS A 53 1.77 14.34 12.27
CA LYS A 53 3.14 14.43 12.77
C LYS A 53 3.60 15.88 12.95
N ARG A 54 3.12 16.82 12.12
CA ARG A 54 3.44 18.24 12.23
C ARG A 54 2.62 18.98 13.28
N ARG A 55 1.45 18.43 13.64
CA ARG A 55 0.49 19.01 14.57
C ARG A 55 0.01 17.93 15.54
N PRO A 56 0.81 17.61 16.58
CA PRO A 56 0.51 16.48 17.47
C PRO A 56 -0.81 16.63 18.23
N ASP A 57 -1.28 17.87 18.46
CA ASP A 57 -2.57 18.15 19.11
C ASP A 57 -3.72 18.31 18.10
N GLY A 58 -3.48 18.06 16.81
CA GLY A 58 -4.49 18.20 15.76
C GLY A 58 -5.52 17.07 15.78
N SER A 59 -6.79 17.40 15.56
CA SER A 59 -7.85 16.41 15.41
C SER A 59 -7.64 15.58 14.14
N VAL A 60 -7.70 14.25 14.28
CA VAL A 60 -7.58 13.31 13.15
C VAL A 60 -8.67 13.57 12.12
N ASP A 61 -9.92 13.78 12.55
CA ASP A 61 -11.03 14.01 11.64
C ASP A 61 -10.88 15.33 10.87
N GLU A 62 -10.46 16.41 11.54
CA GLU A 62 -10.25 17.70 10.87
C GLU A 62 -9.12 17.66 9.85
N VAL A 63 -8.02 17.00 10.20
CA VAL A 63 -6.88 16.81 9.29
C VAL A 63 -7.29 15.95 8.10
N LEU A 64 -8.01 14.86 8.35
CA LEU A 64 -8.49 13.96 7.30
C LEU A 64 -9.44 14.69 6.34
N SER A 65 -10.49 15.35 6.84
CA SER A 65 -11.44 16.11 6.01
C SER A 65 -10.72 17.18 5.18
N THR A 66 -9.74 17.86 5.76
CA THR A 66 -8.93 18.86 5.02
C THR A 66 -8.13 18.22 3.89
N VAL A 67 -7.51 17.06 4.11
CA VAL A 67 -6.71 16.36 3.10
C VAL A 67 -7.62 15.83 1.98
N LEU A 68 -8.75 15.22 2.32
CA LEU A 68 -9.70 14.68 1.33
C LEU A 68 -10.28 15.79 0.45
N ALA A 69 -10.67 16.92 1.04
CA ALA A 69 -11.15 18.08 0.30
C ALA A 69 -10.11 18.61 -0.70
N ARG A 70 -8.82 18.65 -0.32
CA ARG A 70 -7.73 19.10 -1.20
C ARG A 70 -7.48 18.14 -2.36
N LEU A 71 -7.66 16.84 -2.14
CA LEU A 71 -7.50 15.81 -3.16
C LEU A 71 -8.78 15.58 -3.97
N ARG A 72 -9.89 16.23 -3.60
CA ARG A 72 -11.22 16.06 -4.19
C ARG A 72 -11.72 14.61 -4.11
N ILE A 73 -11.43 13.96 -2.99
CA ILE A 73 -11.89 12.62 -2.66
C ILE A 73 -13.20 12.73 -1.88
N ASP A 74 -14.19 11.90 -2.20
CA ASP A 74 -15.42 11.82 -1.42
C ASP A 74 -15.15 11.24 -0.03
N GLU A 75 -15.54 11.99 1.01
CA GLU A 75 -15.26 11.60 2.38
C GLU A 75 -16.08 10.38 2.84
N GLY A 76 -17.32 10.25 2.37
CA GLY A 76 -18.18 9.13 2.72
C GLY A 76 -17.66 7.82 2.13
N GLU A 77 -17.28 7.84 0.85
CA GLU A 77 -16.68 6.71 0.15
C GLU A 77 -15.36 6.29 0.80
N PHE A 78 -14.48 7.26 1.09
CA PHE A 78 -13.20 6.99 1.72
C PHE A 78 -13.35 6.38 3.12
N ARG A 79 -14.29 6.87 3.93
CA ARG A 79 -14.58 6.31 5.26
C ARG A 79 -15.19 4.91 5.16
N ALA A 80 -16.05 4.64 4.17
CA ALA A 80 -16.59 3.31 3.91
C ALA A 80 -15.48 2.32 3.53
N PHE A 81 -14.54 2.75 2.68
CA PHE A 81 -13.34 1.97 2.37
C PHE A 81 -12.53 1.65 3.63
N LEU A 82 -12.25 2.64 4.49
CA LEU A 82 -11.52 2.41 5.73
C LEU A 82 -12.24 1.46 6.69
N ALA A 83 -13.58 1.53 6.77
CA ALA A 83 -14.36 0.59 7.59
C ALA A 83 -14.22 -0.85 7.07
N GLN A 84 -14.23 -1.04 5.75
CA GLN A 84 -14.03 -2.34 5.13
C GLN A 84 -12.60 -2.89 5.39
N GLN A 85 -11.57 -2.05 5.26
CA GLN A 85 -10.18 -2.43 5.52
C GLN A 85 -9.88 -2.62 7.01
N GLY A 86 -10.47 -1.80 7.89
CA GLY A 86 -10.34 -1.90 9.34
C GLY A 86 -10.93 -3.21 9.88
N GLY A 87 -12.05 -3.66 9.33
CA GLY A 87 -12.60 -4.98 9.60
C GLY A 87 -11.66 -6.11 9.17
N LEU A 88 -11.01 -5.98 8.00
CA LEU A 88 -10.01 -6.93 7.52
C LEU A 88 -8.77 -6.98 8.44
N LEU A 89 -8.26 -5.83 8.88
CA LEU A 89 -7.12 -5.75 9.80
C LEU A 89 -7.44 -6.34 11.18
N ALA A 90 -8.64 -6.07 11.71
CA ALA A 90 -9.10 -6.65 12.97
C ALA A 90 -9.20 -8.19 12.88
N ALA A 91 -9.72 -8.73 11.77
CA ALA A 91 -9.79 -10.17 11.54
C ALA A 91 -8.41 -10.82 11.42
N LEU A 92 -7.43 -10.12 10.82
CA LEU A 92 -6.05 -10.60 10.71
C LEU A 92 -5.29 -10.51 12.04
N GLY A 93 -5.53 -9.48 12.85
CA GLY A 93 -4.93 -9.31 14.18
C GLY A 93 -5.48 -10.23 15.26
N GLN A 94 -6.61 -10.91 15.03
CA GLN A 94 -7.15 -11.95 15.91
C GLN A 94 -6.50 -13.33 15.73
N LYS A 95 -5.66 -13.51 14.72
CA LYS A 95 -4.68 -14.60 14.73
C LYS A 95 -3.47 -14.11 15.51
N HIS A 96 -3.38 -14.51 16.78
CA HIS A 96 -2.20 -14.82 17.60
C HIS A 96 -2.49 -14.56 19.08
#